data_AF-A0A2D6FDU7-F1
#
_entry.id   AF-A0A2D6FDU7-F1
#
_cell.length_a   1.000
_cell.length_b   1.000
_cell.length_c   1.000
_cell.angle_alpha   90.00
_cell.angle_beta   90.00
_cell.angle_gamma   90.00
#
_symmetry.space_group_name_H-M   'P 1'
#
loop_
_entity.id
_entity.type
_entity.pdbx_description
1 polymer ?
#
loop_
_entity_poly.entity_id
_entity_poly.type
_entity_poly.pdbx_seq_one_letter_code
_entity_poly.pdbx_strand_id
1 'polypeptide(L)' 'MVLHKTNFLILYWVDGVEVSDGDYSTLNEAMLRFEYLKNHCQDCLPDGVTAIELVDQYFDAIDHFNPMH' A
#
# COMPACT_ATOMS: atom_id res chain seq x y z
N MET A 1 5.20 25.03 -6.55
CA MET A 1 5.35 23.76 -7.29
C MET A 1 5.25 22.65 -6.26
N VAL A 2 4.08 22.04 -6.09
CA VAL A 2 3.95 20.86 -5.23
C VAL A 2 4.47 19.69 -6.06
N LEU A 3 5.63 19.16 -5.69
CA LEU A 3 6.08 17.87 -6.19
C LEU A 3 5.05 16.84 -5.68
N HIS A 4 4.07 16.51 -6.51
CA HIS A 4 3.18 15.37 -6.27
C HIS A 4 4.07 14.13 -6.25
N LYS A 5 4.46 13.68 -5.06
CA LYS A 5 5.02 12.35 -4.90
C LYS A 5 3.84 11.39 -4.92
N THR A 6 3.70 10.68 -6.04
CA THR A 6 2.80 9.54 -6.12
C THR A 6 3.32 8.51 -5.12
N ASN A 7 2.56 8.24 -4.06
CA ASN A 7 2.94 7.29 -3.01
C ASN A 7 2.01 6.08 -3.11
N PHE A 8 2.54 4.95 -3.55
CA PHE A 8 1.86 3.66 -3.45
C PHE A 8 2.25 3.02 -2.13
N LEU A 9 1.32 2.32 -1.49
CA LEU A 9 1.59 1.58 -0.25
C LEU A 9 1.08 0.15 -0.39
N ILE A 10 1.64 -0.77 0.38
CA ILE A 10 1.08 -2.13 0.50
C ILE A 10 0.53 -2.28 1.91
N LEU A 11 -0.75 -2.64 2.03
CA LEU A 11 -1.37 -3.01 3.30
C LEU A 11 -1.37 -4.53 3.44
N TYR A 12 -1.21 -4.99 4.67
CA TYR A 12 -1.50 -6.36 5.03
C TYR A 12 -2.10 -6.41 6.43
N TRP A 13 -2.97 -7.40 6.66
CA TRP A 13 -3.70 -7.53 7.92
C TRP A 13 -3.22 -8.77 8.66
N VAL A 14 -2.76 -8.58 9.90
CA VAL A 14 -2.30 -9.64 10.80
C VAL A 14 -3.21 -9.66 12.02
N ASP A 15 -3.92 -10.76 12.24
CA ASP A 15 -4.88 -10.89 13.34
C ASP A 15 -5.91 -9.74 13.39
N GLY A 16 -6.30 -9.23 12.22
CA GLY A 16 -7.24 -8.11 12.08
C GLY A 16 -6.63 -6.71 12.26
N VAL A 17 -5.32 -6.61 12.49
CA VAL A 17 -4.58 -5.34 12.57
C VAL A 17 -3.96 -5.02 11.23
N GLU A 18 -4.25 -3.83 10.70
CA GLU A 18 -3.65 -3.31 9.47
C GLU A 18 -2.20 -2.88 9.71
N VAL A 19 -1.32 -3.28 8.80
CA VAL A 19 0.10 -2.93 8.78
C VAL A 19 0.47 -2.46 7.38
N SER A 20 1.21 -1.37 7.29
CA SER A 20 1.69 -0.80 6.03
C SER A 20 3.15 -1.19 5.75
N ASP A 21 3.44 -1.69 4.55
CA ASP A 21 4.77 -1.83 3.98
C ASP A 21 5.03 -0.67 3.01
N GLY A 22 5.81 0.32 3.47
CA GLY A 22 6.47 1.35 2.66
C GLY A 22 5.59 2.42 1.96
N ASP A 23 6.27 3.49 1.52
CA ASP A 23 5.78 4.52 0.59
C ASP A 23 6.61 4.44 -0.71
N TYR A 24 6.10 3.71 -1.71
CA TYR A 24 6.76 3.54 -3.01
C TYR A 24 6.49 4.74 -3.91
N SER A 25 7.54 5.26 -4.55
CA SER A 25 7.44 6.45 -5.41
C SER A 25 6.87 6.15 -6.80
N THR A 26 6.79 4.87 -7.18
CA THR A 26 6.24 4.44 -8.47
C THR A 26 5.41 3.16 -8.35
N LEU A 27 4.42 3.00 -9.25
CA LEU A 27 3.57 1.81 -9.28
C LEU A 27 4.40 0.55 -9.54
N ASN A 28 5.40 0.63 -10.41
CA ASN A 28 6.23 -0.52 -10.78
C ASN A 28 7.04 -1.04 -9.58
N GLU A 29 7.61 -0.15 -8.76
CA GLU A 29 8.30 -0.54 -7.52
C GLU A 29 7.34 -1.22 -6.54
N ALA A 30 6.14 -0.64 -6.37
CA ALA A 30 5.12 -1.19 -5.48
C ALA A 30 4.62 -2.56 -5.97
N MET A 31 4.40 -2.73 -7.27
CA MET A 31 3.98 -4.00 -7.87
C MET A 31 5.04 -5.10 -7.70
N LEU A 32 6.32 -4.78 -7.93
CA LEU A 32 7.41 -5.73 -7.73
C LEU A 32 7.48 -6.22 -6.29
N ARG A 33 7.32 -5.29 -5.33
CA ARG A 33 7.28 -5.64 -3.92
C ARG A 33 6.03 -6.44 -3.54
N PHE A 34 4.87 -6.05 -4.05
CA PHE A 34 3.61 -6.76 -3.82
C PHE A 34 3.68 -8.21 -4.31
N GLU A 35 4.16 -8.42 -5.54
CA GLU A 35 4.33 -9.78 -6.08
C GLU A 35 5.37 -10.58 -5.29
N TYR A 36 6.44 -9.94 -4.81
CA TYR A 36 7.40 -10.60 -3.93
C TYR A 36 6.75 -11.05 -2.62
N LEU A 37 6.02 -10.17 -1.92
CA LEU A 37 5.33 -10.49 -0.67
C LEU A 37 4.26 -11.56 -0.86
N LYS A 38 3.52 -11.54 -1.97
CA LYS A 38 2.53 -12.55 -2.31
C LYS A 38 3.16 -13.93 -2.53
N ASN A 39 4.29 -14.00 -3.24
CA ASN A 39 4.96 -15.27 -3.54
C ASN A 39 5.79 -15.81 -2.36
N HIS A 40 6.19 -14.94 -1.43
CA HIS A 40 7.01 -15.28 -0.26
C HIS A 40 6.29 -14.95 1.07
N CYS A 41 4.96 -15.02 1.08
CA CYS A 41 4.12 -14.60 2.21
C CYS A 41 4.54 -15.26 3.53
N GLN A 42 4.80 -16.57 3.51
CA GLN A 42 5.21 -17.33 4.69
C GLN A 42 6.60 -16.97 5.24
N ASP A 43 7.49 -16.47 4.39
CA ASP A 43 8.86 -16.12 4.78
C ASP A 43 8.98 -14.63 5.18
N CYS A 44 8.15 -13.78 4.58
CA CYS A 44 8.27 -12.33 4.65
C CYS A 44 7.26 -11.66 5.58
N LEU A 45 6.13 -12.31 5.85
CA LEU A 45 5.06 -11.73 6.65
C LEU A 45 4.84 -12.57 7.92
N PRO A 46 4.33 -11.94 9.00
CA PRO A 46 4.02 -12.66 10.23
C PRO A 46 2.99 -13.78 10.01
N ASP A 47 3.00 -14.78 10.89
CA ASP A 47 1.89 -15.73 10.96
C ASP A 47 0.57 -14.97 11.25
N GLY A 48 -0.55 -15.47 10.72
CA GLY A 48 -1.86 -14.84 10.92
C GLY A 48 -2.20 -13.74 9.91
N VAL A 49 -1.43 -13.58 8.83
CA VAL A 49 -1.79 -12.70 7.72
C VAL A 49 -3.06 -13.20 7.02
N THR A 50 -4.07 -12.34 6.92
CA THR A 50 -5.35 -12.68 6.30
C THR A 50 -5.52 -12.08 4.91
N ALA A 51 -4.86 -10.96 4.61
CA ALA A 51 -4.94 -10.28 3.32
C ALA A 51 -3.71 -9.40 3.09
N ILE A 52 -3.43 -9.12 1.81
CA ILE A 52 -2.43 -8.16 1.33
C ILE A 52 -3.07 -7.37 0.19
N GLU A 53 -2.89 -6.05 0.17
CA GLU A 53 -3.45 -5.14 -0.82
C GLU A 53 -2.40 -4.10 -1.26
N LEU A 54 -2.41 -3.73 -2.54
CA LEU A 54 -1.63 -2.62 -3.08
C LEU A 54 -2.55 -1.42 -3.28
N VAL A 55 -2.24 -0.31 -2.61
CA VAL A 55 -3.08 0.90 -2.59
C VAL A 55 -2.33 2.06 -3.24
N ASP A 56 -3.04 2.83 -4.06
CA ASP A 56 -2.60 4.12 -4.57
C ASP A 56 -3.15 5.23 -3.66
N GLN A 57 -2.28 5.89 -2.88
CA GLN A 57 -2.70 6.94 -1.93
C GLN A 57 -3.38 8.13 -2.63
N TYR A 58 -3.22 8.32 -3.95
CA TYR A 58 -3.85 9.43 -4.64
C TYR A 58 -5.36 9.24 -4.85
N PHE A 59 -5.85 8.01 -5.00
CA PHE A 59 -7.28 7.76 -5.17
C PHE A 59 -8.06 8.07 -3.89
N ASP A 60 -7.55 7.69 -2.73
CA ASP A 60 -8.18 8.02 -1.43
C ASP A 60 -8.10 9.52 -1.09
N ALA A 61 -7.07 10.23 -1.58
CA ALA A 61 -6.95 11.67 -1.39
C ALA A 61 -7.90 12.48 -2.29
N ILE A 62 -8.30 11.97 -3.46
CA ILE A 62 -9.28 12.64 -4.34
C ILE A 62 -10.67 12.67 -3.70
N ASP A 63 -11.08 11.61 -2.98
CA ASP A 63 -12.36 11.61 -2.24
C ASP A 63 -12.38 12.64 -1.09
N HIS A 64 -11.21 13.02 -0.57
CA HIS A 64 -11.07 14.06 0.45
C HIS A 64 -10.89 15.49 -0.13
N PHE A 65 -10.71 15.64 -1.45
CA PHE A 65 -10.64 16.96 -2.08
C PHE A 65 -12.05 17.46 -2.44
N ASN A 66 -12.74 18.02 -1.44
CA ASN A 66 -13.96 18.79 -1.65
C ASN A 66 -13.60 20.30 -1.80
N PRO A 67 -13.58 20.88 -3.02
CA PRO A 67 -13.22 22.28 -3.22
C PRO A 67 -14.27 23.29 -2.70
N MET A 68 -15.29 22.83 -1.98
CA MET A 68 -16.43 23.61 -1.52
C MET A 68 -16.54 23.74 0.01
N HIS A 69 -15.44 23.56 0.76
CA HIS A 69 -15.35 23.95 2.18
C HIS A 69 -14.33 25.07 2.38
#